data_AF-A0AAW4QCJ9-F1
#
_entry.id   AF-A0AAW4QCJ9-F1
#
_cell.length_a   1.000
_cell.length_b   1.000
_cell.length_c   1.000
_cell.angle_alpha   90.00
_cell.angle_beta   90.00
_cell.angle_gamma   90.00
#
_symmetry.space_group_name_H-M   'P 1'
#
loop_
_entity.id
_entity.type
_entity.pdbx_description
1 polymer ?
#
loop_
_entity_poly.entity_id
_entity_poly.type
_entity_poly.pdbx_seq_one_letter_code
_entity_poly.pdbx_strand_id
1 'polypeptide(L)'
;MTRQEMERQAVGLILKQIFDSQQLSTPIYCAEVTSEEVASELAHILPLLYIWNEAWPAGTFTLSVNGALLGYLMEALVPREDESFKFIFESVTAALSTAVRDSVIEVCEKAGMPPSLLFADGGGA
;
A
#
# COMPACT_ATOMS: atom_id res chain seq x y z
N MET A 1 -1.90 -21.37 -21.82
CA MET A 1 -2.12 -20.58 -20.59
C MET A 1 -3.44 -19.87 -20.73
N THR A 2 -4.34 -20.04 -19.77
CA THR A 2 -5.66 -19.39 -19.75
C THR A 2 -5.53 -17.93 -19.34
N ARG A 3 -6.55 -17.11 -19.62
CA ARG A 3 -6.61 -15.71 -19.17
C ARG A 3 -6.44 -15.58 -17.65
N GLN A 4 -7.11 -16.45 -16.89
CA GLN A 4 -6.99 -16.47 -15.42
C GLN A 4 -5.57 -16.81 -14.95
N GLU A 5 -4.85 -17.69 -15.66
CA GLU A 5 -3.45 -18.01 -15.34
C GLU A 5 -2.54 -16.80 -15.62
N MET A 6 -2.77 -16.08 -16.72
CA MET A 6 -2.05 -14.83 -17.03
C MET A 6 -2.28 -13.76 -15.98
N GLU A 7 -3.54 -13.54 -15.58
CA GLU A 7 -3.92 -12.56 -14.56
C GLU A 7 -3.26 -12.89 -13.21
N ARG A 8 -3.30 -14.16 -12.77
CA ARG A 8 -2.62 -14.59 -11.54
C ARG A 8 -1.11 -14.41 -11.61
N GLN A 9 -0.50 -14.72 -12.76
CA GLN A 9 0.93 -14.52 -12.95
C GLN A 9 1.29 -13.03 -12.88
N ALA A 10 0.51 -12.15 -13.51
CA ALA A 10 0.71 -10.71 -13.46
C ALA A 10 0.61 -10.17 -12.03
N VAL A 11 -0.43 -10.56 -11.28
CA VAL A 11 -0.58 -10.22 -9.85
C VAL A 11 0.65 -10.64 -9.06
N GLY A 12 1.12 -11.88 -9.25
CA GLY A 12 2.31 -12.39 -8.56
C GLY A 12 3.59 -11.62 -8.90
N LEU A 13 3.79 -11.24 -10.15
CA LEU A 13 4.94 -10.46 -10.59
C LEU A 13 4.93 -9.04 -10.01
N ILE A 14 3.76 -8.38 -10.01
CA ILE A 14 3.60 -7.03 -9.46
C ILE A 14 3.85 -7.04 -7.94
N LEU A 15 3.23 -7.98 -7.22
CA LEU A 15 3.44 -8.10 -5.77
C LEU A 15 4.91 -8.37 -5.43
N LYS A 16 5.56 -9.27 -6.19
CA LYS A 16 6.98 -9.54 -6.01
C LYS A 16 7.82 -8.27 -6.19
N GLN A 17 7.60 -7.52 -7.26
CA GLN A 17 8.33 -6.27 -7.50
C GLN A 17 8.14 -5.25 -6.37
N ILE A 18 6.94 -5.15 -5.82
CA ILE A 18 6.64 -4.27 -4.68
C ILE A 18 7.37 -4.75 -3.42
N PHE A 19 7.28 -6.03 -3.08
CA PHE A 19 7.92 -6.59 -1.88
C PHE A 19 9.45 -6.67 -1.96
N ASP A 20 10.03 -6.79 -3.16
CA ASP A 20 11.48 -6.74 -3.38
C ASP A 20 12.04 -5.31 -3.22
N SER A 21 11.18 -4.27 -3.26
CA SER A 21 11.57 -2.87 -3.04
C SER A 21 11.20 -2.39 -1.65
N GLN A 22 12.20 -2.09 -0.82
CA GLN A 22 11.96 -1.54 0.52
C GLN A 22 11.15 -0.23 0.49
N GLN A 23 11.37 0.62 -0.53
CA GLN A 23 10.66 1.89 -0.69
C GLN A 23 9.17 1.70 -0.99
N LEU A 24 8.80 0.62 -1.69
CA LEU A 24 7.40 0.36 -2.06
C LEU A 24 6.67 -0.50 -1.02
N SER A 25 7.40 -1.36 -0.29
CA SER A 25 6.83 -2.30 0.67
C SER A 25 6.77 -1.80 2.11
N THR A 26 7.55 -0.78 2.46
CA THR A 26 7.51 -0.17 3.80
C THR A 26 6.41 0.88 3.84
N PRO A 27 5.37 0.72 4.69
CA PRO A 27 4.37 1.76 4.87
C PRO A 27 4.95 2.95 5.63
N ILE A 28 4.43 4.14 5.35
CA ILE A 28 4.82 5.38 6.03
C ILE A 28 3.60 5.99 6.71
N TYR A 29 3.76 6.41 7.96
CA TYR A 29 2.74 7.17 8.67
C TYR A 29 2.67 8.62 8.17
N CYS A 30 1.48 9.04 7.74
CA CYS A 30 1.23 10.38 7.21
C CYS A 30 0.25 11.11 8.12
N ALA A 31 0.77 11.99 8.99
CA ALA A 31 -0.03 12.76 9.95
C ALA A 31 -0.94 13.80 9.28
N GLU A 32 -0.56 14.24 8.08
CA GLU A 32 -1.27 15.22 7.27
C GLU A 32 -2.56 14.65 6.69
N VAL A 33 -2.64 13.33 6.51
CA VAL A 33 -3.82 12.66 5.98
C VAL A 33 -4.84 12.48 7.10
N THR A 34 -5.90 13.27 7.03
CA THR A 34 -7.00 13.26 8.03
C THR A 34 -8.33 12.78 7.46
N SER A 35 -8.42 12.63 6.14
CA SER A 35 -9.57 12.06 5.44
C SER A 35 -9.16 11.51 4.07
N GLU A 36 -10.06 10.76 3.42
CA GLU A 36 -9.87 10.26 2.05
C GLU A 36 -9.75 11.40 1.03
N GLU A 37 -10.44 12.52 1.26
CA GLU A 37 -10.34 13.72 0.41
C GLU A 37 -8.92 14.30 0.47
N VAL A 38 -8.34 14.44 1.66
CA VAL A 38 -6.95 14.89 1.82
C VAL A 38 -5.97 13.91 1.20
N ALA A 39 -6.22 12.60 1.35
CA ALA A 39 -5.40 11.57 0.71
C ALA A 39 -5.40 11.72 -0.83
N SER A 40 -6.56 12.01 -1.42
CA SER A 40 -6.72 12.25 -2.86
C SER A 40 -5.94 13.49 -3.32
N GLU A 41 -6.01 14.59 -2.57
CA GLU A 41 -5.26 15.83 -2.87
C GLU A 41 -3.74 15.62 -2.80
N LEU A 42 -3.28 14.83 -1.84
CA LEU A 42 -1.86 14.53 -1.60
C LEU A 42 -1.35 13.32 -2.40
N ALA A 43 -2.18 12.67 -3.22
CA ALA A 43 -1.84 11.40 -3.88
C ALA A 43 -0.54 11.44 -4.72
N HIS A 44 -0.13 12.62 -5.18
CA HIS A 44 1.09 12.83 -5.96
C HIS A 44 2.38 12.79 -5.13
N ILE A 45 2.30 12.96 -3.80
CA ILE A 45 3.45 12.88 -2.88
C ILE A 45 3.36 11.72 -1.89
N LEU A 46 2.19 11.10 -1.73
CA LEU A 46 2.02 9.96 -0.83
C LEU A 46 2.78 8.72 -1.36
N PRO A 47 3.42 7.95 -0.46
CA PRO A 47 4.05 6.70 -0.83
C PRO A 47 3.01 5.66 -1.26
N LEU A 48 3.48 4.53 -1.80
CA LEU A 48 2.58 3.46 -2.26
C LEU A 48 1.70 2.93 -1.12
N LEU A 49 2.28 2.79 0.08
CA LEU A 49 1.61 2.31 1.28
C LEU A 49 1.73 3.40 2.35
N TYR A 50 0.60 3.85 2.87
CA TYR A 50 0.59 4.86 3.93
C TYR A 50 -0.40 4.53 5.03
N ILE A 51 -0.05 4.93 6.24
CA ILE A 51 -0.83 4.73 7.46
C ILE A 51 -1.32 6.10 7.93
N TRP A 52 -2.59 6.17 8.33
CA TRP A 52 -3.20 7.39 8.86
C TRP A 52 -4.36 7.06 9.80
N ASN A 53 -5.01 8.08 10.35
CA ASN A 53 -6.14 7.92 11.29
C ASN A 53 -5.85 6.95 12.45
N GLU A 54 -4.67 7.11 13.04
CA GLU A 54 -4.27 6.34 14.21
C GLU A 54 -5.04 6.81 15.45
N ALA A 55 -5.57 5.86 16.22
CA ALA A 55 -6.08 6.10 17.56
C ALA A 55 -5.34 5.21 18.55
N TRP A 56 -4.42 5.82 19.31
CA TRP A 56 -3.70 5.19 20.40
C TRP A 56 -4.26 5.66 21.76
N PRO A 57 -4.46 4.78 22.77
CA PRO A 57 -4.09 3.36 22.85
C PRO A 57 -5.18 2.39 22.34
N ALA A 58 -6.21 2.88 21.64
CA ALA A 58 -7.26 2.01 21.10
C ALA A 58 -6.73 0.99 20.06
N GLY A 59 -5.53 1.25 19.50
CA GLY A 59 -4.82 0.31 18.63
C GLY A 59 -5.37 0.26 17.22
N THR A 60 -6.12 1.28 16.79
CA THR A 60 -6.68 1.33 15.44
C THR A 60 -5.89 2.28 14.55
N PHE A 61 -5.80 1.95 13.27
CA PHE A 61 -5.24 2.80 12.22
C PHE A 61 -5.89 2.43 10.89
N THR A 62 -5.76 3.31 9.90
CA THR A 62 -6.09 3.04 8.51
C THR A 62 -4.79 2.80 7.73
N LEU A 63 -4.71 1.69 7.00
CA LEU A 63 -3.71 1.48 5.97
C LEU A 63 -4.38 1.68 4.61
N SER A 64 -3.78 2.51 3.77
CA SER A 64 -4.25 2.78 2.42
C SER A 64 -3.15 2.49 1.39
N VAL A 65 -3.60 2.07 0.21
CA VAL A 65 -2.75 1.92 -0.97
C VAL A 65 -2.96 3.12 -1.87
N ASN A 66 -1.89 3.79 -2.28
CA ASN A 66 -1.97 4.87 -3.27
C ASN A 66 -2.30 4.28 -4.64
N GLY A 67 -3.60 4.30 -4.99
CA GLY A 67 -4.09 3.72 -6.24
C GLY A 67 -3.57 4.41 -7.50
N ALA A 68 -3.26 5.71 -7.44
CA ALA A 68 -2.69 6.44 -8.57
C ALA A 68 -1.28 5.92 -8.88
N LEU A 69 -0.43 5.82 -7.84
CA LEU A 69 0.93 5.29 -7.97
C LEU A 69 0.93 3.80 -8.33
N LEU A 70 0.06 2.99 -7.71
CA LEU A 70 -0.07 1.58 -8.06
C LEU A 70 -0.45 1.41 -9.54
N GLY A 71 -1.42 2.19 -10.02
CA GLY A 71 -1.83 2.14 -11.43
C GLY A 71 -0.67 2.48 -12.37
N TYR A 72 0.12 3.49 -12.03
CA TYR A 72 1.31 3.87 -12.80
C TYR A 72 2.38 2.76 -12.81
N LEU A 73 2.65 2.12 -11.67
CA LEU A 73 3.59 1.00 -11.58
C LEU A 73 3.11 -0.21 -12.40
N MET A 74 1.81 -0.46 -12.40
CA MET A 74 1.21 -1.58 -13.12
C MET A 74 1.19 -1.38 -14.64
N GLU A 75 1.08 -0.14 -15.13
CA GLU A 75 1.04 0.18 -16.56
C GLU A 75 2.25 -0.34 -17.34
N ALA A 76 3.39 -0.50 -16.67
CA ALA A 76 4.59 -1.10 -17.27
C ALA A 76 4.40 -2.58 -17.65
N LEU A 77 3.45 -3.27 -17.03
CA LEU A 77 3.18 -4.70 -17.21
C LEU A 77 1.81 -4.97 -17.84
N VAL A 78 0.80 -4.17 -17.50
CA VAL A 78 -0.58 -4.31 -17.95
C VAL A 78 -1.09 -2.93 -18.37
N PRO A 79 -1.33 -2.66 -19.66
CA PRO A 79 -1.88 -1.39 -20.12
C PRO A 79 -3.26 -1.10 -19.50
N ARG A 80 -3.61 0.17 -19.27
CA ARG A 80 -4.92 0.55 -18.69
C ARG A 80 -6.11 0.17 -19.55
N GLU A 81 -5.91 0.10 -20.87
CA GLU A 81 -6.93 -0.28 -21.84
C GLU A 81 -7.19 -1.78 -21.85
N ASP A 82 -6.32 -2.58 -21.23
CA ASP A 82 -6.50 -4.01 -21.10
C ASP A 82 -7.69 -4.31 -20.17
N GLU A 83 -8.61 -5.16 -20.62
CA GLU A 83 -9.78 -5.56 -19.85
C GLU A 83 -9.44 -6.21 -18.49
N SER A 84 -8.25 -6.81 -18.38
CA SER A 84 -7.75 -7.44 -17.16
C SER A 84 -7.11 -6.45 -16.18
N PHE A 85 -6.84 -5.21 -16.60
CA PHE A 85 -6.20 -4.19 -15.74
C PHE A 85 -6.95 -4.00 -14.43
N LYS A 86 -8.27 -3.79 -14.51
CA LYS A 86 -9.11 -3.56 -13.32
C LYS A 86 -9.04 -4.73 -12.34
N PHE A 87 -9.17 -5.96 -12.85
CA PHE A 87 -9.12 -7.15 -12.03
C PHE A 87 -7.76 -7.33 -11.34
N ILE A 88 -6.67 -7.13 -12.07
CA ILE A 88 -5.32 -7.24 -11.54
C ILE A 88 -5.08 -6.14 -10.49
N PHE A 89 -5.56 -4.91 -10.75
CA PHE A 89 -5.40 -3.77 -9.86
C PHE A 89 -6.11 -4.00 -8.52
N GLU A 90 -7.36 -4.44 -8.56
CA GLU A 90 -8.13 -4.77 -7.37
C GLU A 90 -7.49 -5.93 -6.59
N SER A 91 -7.01 -6.96 -7.30
CA SER A 91 -6.35 -8.12 -6.70
C SER A 91 -5.03 -7.75 -6.00
N VAL A 92 -4.20 -6.92 -6.63
CA VAL A 92 -2.94 -6.43 -6.06
C VAL A 92 -3.24 -5.52 -4.87
N THR A 93 -4.18 -4.58 -5.00
CA THR A 93 -4.58 -3.67 -3.91
C THR A 93 -5.05 -4.46 -2.69
N ALA A 94 -5.92 -5.46 -2.87
CA ALA A 94 -6.41 -6.28 -1.77
C ALA A 94 -5.28 -7.07 -1.09
N ALA A 95 -4.41 -7.71 -1.89
CA ALA A 95 -3.29 -8.48 -1.36
C ALA A 95 -2.29 -7.62 -0.57
N LEU A 96 -1.95 -6.42 -1.07
CA LEU A 96 -1.09 -5.48 -0.38
C LEU A 96 -1.73 -5.00 0.93
N SER A 97 -2.97 -4.53 0.87
CA SER A 97 -3.69 -4.03 2.05
C SER A 97 -3.78 -5.08 3.15
N THR A 98 -4.04 -6.34 2.83
CA THR A 98 -4.08 -7.41 3.83
C THR A 98 -2.68 -7.71 4.38
N ALA A 99 -1.72 -8.04 3.51
CA ALA A 99 -0.40 -8.50 3.95
C ALA A 99 0.35 -7.44 4.77
N VAL A 100 0.29 -6.19 4.32
CA VAL A 100 0.99 -5.08 5.00
C VAL A 100 0.28 -4.71 6.30
N ARG A 101 -1.06 -4.73 6.33
CA ARG A 101 -1.81 -4.42 7.56
C ARG A 101 -1.50 -5.44 8.66
N ASP A 102 -1.52 -6.73 8.34
CA ASP A 102 -1.21 -7.79 9.29
C ASP A 102 0.21 -7.64 9.82
N SER A 103 1.17 -7.33 8.92
CA SER A 103 2.55 -7.05 9.32
C SER A 103 2.70 -5.82 10.21
N VAL A 104 1.98 -4.73 9.95
CA VAL A 104 2.01 -3.53 10.79
C VAL A 104 1.47 -3.84 12.18
N ILE A 105 0.36 -4.58 12.28
CA ILE A 105 -0.21 -5.00 13.57
C ILE A 105 0.81 -5.82 14.36
N GLU A 106 1.41 -6.85 13.76
CA GLU A 106 2.40 -7.70 14.42
C GLU A 106 3.60 -6.89 14.95
N VAL A 107 4.12 -5.95 14.14
CA VAL A 107 5.25 -5.11 14.53
C VAL A 107 4.88 -4.17 15.68
N CYS A 108 3.69 -3.55 15.63
CA CYS A 108 3.21 -2.65 16.68
C CYS A 108 2.97 -3.39 18.00
N GLU A 109 2.34 -4.57 17.96
CA GLU A 109 2.10 -5.40 19.14
C GLU A 109 3.41 -5.86 19.79
N LYS A 110 4.38 -6.30 18.98
CA LYS A 110 5.68 -6.76 19.45
C LYS A 110 6.51 -5.63 20.07
N ALA A 111 6.45 -4.44 19.49
CA ALA A 111 7.19 -3.27 20.00
C ALA A 111 6.46 -2.57 21.16
N GLY A 112 5.14 -2.77 21.31
CA GLY A 112 4.32 -2.01 22.24
C GLY A 112 4.24 -0.52 21.88
N MET A 113 4.35 -0.19 20.59
CA MET A 113 4.40 1.18 20.07
C MET A 113 3.36 1.40 18.96
N PRO A 114 2.80 2.61 18.84
CA PRO A 114 1.89 2.96 17.75
C PRO A 114 2.61 3.04 16.39
N PRO A 115 1.87 2.84 15.28
CA PRO A 115 2.39 3.06 13.93
C PRO A 115 3.12 4.39 13.72
N SER A 116 2.64 5.49 14.31
CA SER A 116 3.23 6.83 14.19
C SER A 116 4.67 6.93 14.69
N LEU A 117 5.11 6.04 15.59
CA LEU A 117 6.51 5.99 16.04
C LEU A 117 7.38 5.01 15.25
N LEU A 118 6.78 3.94 14.73
CA LEU A 118 7.50 2.85 14.05
C LEU A 118 7.66 3.08 12.54
N PHE A 119 6.68 3.78 11.94
CA PHE A 119 6.58 4.03 10.51
C PHE A 119 6.60 5.53 10.19
N ALA A 120 6.99 6.39 11.14
CA ALA A 120 7.26 7.79 10.81
C ALA A 120 8.22 7.83 9.61
N ASP A 121 7.92 8.68 8.63
CA ASP A 121 8.91 8.98 7.62
C ASP A 121 10.17 9.44 8.35
N GLY A 122 11.32 8.88 7.99
CA GLY A 122 12.58 9.20 8.63
C GLY A 122 12.96 10.65 8.34
N GLY A 123 12.32 11.60 9.02
CA GLY A 123 12.73 12.99 9.16
C GLY A 123 13.97 13.08 10.03
N GLY A 124 15.02 12.37 9.62
CA GLY A 124 16.38 12.59 10.06
C GLY A 124 17.05 13.55 9.08
N ALA A 125 16.78 14.85 9.25
CA ALA A 125 17.68 15.96 8.92
C ALA A 125 17.23 17.22 9.66
#